data_AF-A0A8C3EI88-F1
#
_entry.id   AF-A0A8C3EI88-F1
#
_cell.length_a   1.000
_cell.length_b   1.000
_cell.length_c   1.000
_cell.angle_alpha   90.00
_cell.angle_beta   90.00
_cell.angle_gamma   90.00
#
_symmetry.space_group_name_H-M   'P 1'
#
loop_
_entity.id
_entity.type
_entity.pdbx_description
1 polymer ?
#
loop_
_entity_poly.entity_id
_entity_poly.type
_entity_poly.pdbx_seq_one_letter_code
_entity_poly.pdbx_strand_id
1 'polypeptide(L)'
;MEPSGGPGPGPVPVPGNNKGRGGAAAPGRGRDLARPPRKDSEGYSESPDLEFEYADTDKWTAELSELYSYTEGPEFLLNRKCFEEDFRIHMRDKKWPELERTQHRTHAMRLLDGLEVTAREKRLRVARAILYVAQGTFGECSSEAEVQAWMRYNVFLLLEVGTFNALVELLNMEIDNSAACSSAVRKPAISLADSTDLRVLLNIMYLIVETVRQEADGDKPEWKSMRQTFRAELGAPLYNNEPFSVMLFGMVTKFCSGHAPHFPMKKVLLLLWKTVLGAAEHHVPDCGDSVILEMHAGRVRGAAEHEGREEGDAGAAAAAGGQHPGDPEHAGGLPARLRLRPHRAAAEAWPQRAQGPH
;
A
#
# COMPACT_ATOMS: atom_id res chain seq x y z
N MET A 1 -65.46 -25.83 15.83
CA MET A 1 -65.95 -26.58 17.00
C MET A 1 -64.92 -27.63 17.33
N GLU A 2 -64.05 -27.36 18.32
CA GLU A 2 -63.63 -28.43 19.22
C GLU A 2 -64.73 -28.61 20.29
N PRO A 3 -64.77 -29.77 20.96
CA PRO A 3 -64.34 -29.73 22.35
C PRO A 3 -63.49 -30.93 22.81
N SER A 4 -62.80 -30.65 23.92
CA SER A 4 -61.74 -31.37 24.61
C SER A 4 -62.20 -32.47 25.59
N GLY A 5 -61.25 -33.28 26.09
CA GLY A 5 -61.37 -33.99 27.39
C GLY A 5 -60.29 -35.07 27.65
N GLY A 6 -59.32 -34.80 28.56
CA GLY A 6 -58.28 -35.75 29.07
C GLY A 6 -58.79 -36.67 30.21
N PRO A 7 -57.99 -37.11 31.24
CA PRO A 7 -56.53 -36.99 31.51
C PRO A 7 -55.79 -38.24 32.15
N GLY A 8 -54.44 -38.27 32.10
CA GLY A 8 -53.44 -38.82 33.08
C GLY A 8 -53.35 -40.35 33.40
N PRO A 9 -52.34 -40.87 34.15
CA PRO A 9 -51.10 -40.29 34.75
C PRO A 9 -49.77 -41.11 34.53
N GLY A 10 -48.61 -40.59 34.98
CA GLY A 10 -47.29 -41.30 35.12
C GLY A 10 -47.20 -42.19 36.38
N PRO A 11 -46.06 -42.86 36.76
CA PRO A 11 -44.69 -42.31 36.93
C PRO A 11 -43.46 -43.27 36.63
N VAL A 12 -42.25 -42.76 36.91
CA VAL A 12 -40.82 -43.25 36.89
C VAL A 12 -40.45 -44.18 38.10
N PRO A 13 -39.18 -44.63 38.43
CA PRO A 13 -37.93 -45.08 37.70
C PRO A 13 -37.07 -46.24 38.38
N VAL A 14 -35.89 -46.61 37.77
CA VAL A 14 -34.62 -47.33 38.24
C VAL A 14 -34.67 -48.76 38.89
N PRO A 15 -33.56 -49.53 39.23
CA PRO A 15 -32.08 -49.30 39.24
C PRO A 15 -31.08 -50.45 38.85
N GLY A 16 -29.80 -50.04 38.63
CA GLY A 16 -28.59 -50.61 39.26
C GLY A 16 -27.61 -51.42 38.39
N ASN A 17 -26.30 -51.55 38.67
CA ASN A 17 -25.31 -50.91 39.57
C ASN A 17 -23.99 -51.71 39.37
N ASN A 18 -22.80 -51.09 39.27
CA ASN A 18 -21.69 -51.29 40.24
C ASN A 18 -20.36 -50.60 39.87
N LYS A 19 -19.90 -49.76 40.81
CA LYS A 19 -18.55 -49.63 41.46
C LYS A 19 -17.26 -49.73 40.61
N GLY A 20 -16.23 -48.88 40.82
CA GLY A 20 -16.04 -47.88 41.87
C GLY A 20 -14.69 -47.12 41.80
N ARG A 21 -14.73 -45.88 42.32
CA ARG A 21 -13.73 -45.09 43.07
C ARG A 21 -12.21 -45.32 42.87
N GLY A 22 -11.53 -44.26 42.43
CA GLY A 22 -10.71 -43.39 43.31
C GLY A 22 -9.17 -43.47 43.22
N GLY A 23 -8.53 -42.30 43.03
CA GLY A 23 -7.32 -41.90 43.79
C GLY A 23 -5.94 -41.91 43.12
N ALA A 24 -5.47 -40.71 42.75
CA ALA A 24 -4.12 -40.10 42.90
C ALA A 24 -2.77 -40.85 42.76
N ALA A 25 -1.86 -40.17 42.02
CA ALA A 25 -0.40 -39.98 42.21
C ALA A 25 0.65 -41.08 41.82
N ALA A 26 1.71 -40.61 41.14
CA ALA A 26 3.01 -41.24 40.80
C ALA A 26 3.87 -41.52 42.08
N PRO A 27 5.08 -42.15 42.08
CA PRO A 27 6.13 -42.25 41.02
C PRO A 27 6.92 -43.59 40.98
N GLY A 28 7.93 -43.71 40.10
CA GLY A 28 8.91 -44.81 40.19
C GLY A 28 9.94 -44.86 39.05
N ARG A 29 11.17 -44.45 39.34
CA ARG A 29 12.36 -44.62 38.47
C ARG A 29 12.73 -46.11 38.37
N GLY A 30 13.13 -46.56 37.18
CA GLY A 30 13.78 -47.85 36.96
C GLY A 30 14.57 -47.82 35.65
N ARG A 31 15.85 -48.12 35.75
CA ARG A 31 16.89 -47.95 34.73
C ARG A 31 16.98 -49.21 33.85
N ASP A 32 17.67 -49.04 32.72
CA ASP A 32 18.47 -50.04 32.00
C ASP A 32 17.98 -50.66 30.68
N LEU A 33 18.70 -50.22 29.64
CA LEU A 33 19.45 -51.03 28.66
C LEU A 33 18.67 -52.01 27.78
N ALA A 34 18.43 -51.59 26.53
CA ALA A 34 18.91 -52.25 25.30
C ALA A 34 17.97 -51.93 24.12
N ARG A 35 18.38 -51.00 23.25
CA ARG A 35 17.87 -50.95 21.88
C ARG A 35 19.04 -50.67 20.93
N PRO A 36 19.25 -51.48 19.88
CA PRO A 36 20.40 -51.38 19.00
C PRO A 36 20.36 -50.07 18.19
N PRO A 37 21.51 -49.58 17.70
CA PRO A 37 21.55 -48.37 16.88
C PRO A 37 20.81 -48.67 15.57
N ARG A 38 19.61 -48.10 15.40
CA ARG A 38 18.99 -48.03 14.08
C ARG A 38 19.77 -47.01 13.27
N LYS A 39 20.68 -47.54 12.46
CA LYS A 39 21.17 -46.88 11.26
C LYS A 39 19.99 -46.67 10.31
N ASP A 40 20.11 -45.63 9.50
CA ASP A 40 19.28 -45.30 8.34
C ASP A 40 18.00 -44.52 8.63
N SER A 41 18.21 -43.21 8.86
CA SER A 41 17.34 -42.21 8.25
C SER A 41 18.17 -40.95 7.97
N GLU A 42 19.19 -41.08 7.10
CA GLU A 42 19.67 -39.92 6.34
C GLU A 42 18.61 -39.56 5.29
N GLY A 43 17.45 -39.14 5.78
CA GLY A 43 16.54 -38.29 5.05
C GLY A 43 16.81 -36.88 5.53
N TYR A 44 17.97 -36.32 5.17
CA TYR A 44 18.04 -34.88 5.04
C TYR A 44 16.97 -34.58 3.98
N SER A 45 15.77 -34.18 4.42
CA SER A 45 14.92 -33.38 3.57
C SER A 45 15.78 -32.16 3.26
N GLU A 46 16.49 -32.21 2.15
CA GLU A 46 17.16 -31.08 1.54
C GLU A 46 16.02 -30.16 1.06
N SER A 47 15.33 -29.55 2.03
CA SER A 47 14.48 -28.41 1.77
C SER A 47 15.42 -27.36 1.18
N PRO A 48 15.19 -26.90 -0.05
CA PRO A 48 16.07 -25.94 -0.69
C PRO A 48 16.25 -24.77 0.27
N ASP A 49 17.51 -24.37 0.46
CA ASP A 49 17.84 -23.23 1.33
C ASP A 49 17.10 -22.02 0.76
N LEU A 50 16.10 -21.56 1.49
CA LEU A 50 15.26 -20.45 1.06
C LEU A 50 16.10 -19.19 1.21
N GLU A 51 16.55 -18.64 0.09
CA GLU A 51 17.19 -17.33 0.06
C GLU A 51 16.14 -16.27 0.37
N PHE A 52 16.01 -15.94 1.66
CA PHE A 52 15.14 -14.87 2.12
C PHE A 52 15.80 -13.54 1.86
N GLU A 53 15.17 -12.74 1.00
CA GLU A 53 15.54 -11.35 0.77
C GLU A 53 14.89 -10.49 1.87
N TYR A 54 15.69 -9.99 2.81
CA TYR A 54 15.24 -9.07 3.85
C TYR A 54 15.26 -7.64 3.29
N ALA A 55 14.13 -7.20 2.76
CA ALA A 55 13.93 -5.83 2.31
C ALA A 55 12.78 -5.18 3.11
N ASP A 56 12.87 -3.87 3.33
CA ASP A 56 11.83 -3.09 4.03
C ASP A 56 10.53 -2.95 3.21
N THR A 57 10.58 -3.35 1.93
CA THR A 57 9.46 -3.29 0.99
C THR A 57 9.33 -4.58 0.21
N ASP A 58 8.09 -5.01 0.02
CA ASP A 58 7.78 -6.18 -0.81
C ASP A 58 7.95 -5.87 -2.29
N LYS A 59 8.08 -6.94 -3.08
CA LYS A 59 8.07 -6.85 -4.54
C LYS A 59 6.70 -6.39 -5.02
N TRP A 60 6.68 -5.56 -6.07
CA TRP A 60 5.46 -5.02 -6.65
C TRP A 60 4.37 -6.07 -6.96
N THR A 61 4.77 -7.24 -7.46
CA THR A 61 3.84 -8.34 -7.76
C THR A 61 3.20 -8.96 -6.51
N ALA A 62 3.96 -9.05 -5.40
CA ALA A 62 3.46 -9.53 -4.12
C ALA A 62 2.47 -8.53 -3.51
N GLU A 63 2.81 -7.24 -3.53
CA GLU A 63 1.94 -6.14 -3.09
C GLU A 63 0.58 -6.16 -3.82
N LEU A 64 0.58 -6.31 -5.14
CA LEU A 64 -0.66 -6.41 -5.91
C LEU A 64 -1.46 -7.68 -5.60
N SER A 65 -0.77 -8.80 -5.38
CA SER A 65 -1.40 -10.08 -5.02
C SER A 65 -2.01 -10.04 -3.62
N GLU A 66 -1.47 -9.21 -2.74
CA GLU A 66 -2.06 -8.96 -1.44
C GLU A 66 -3.29 -8.03 -1.55
N LEU A 67 -3.19 -6.96 -2.34
CA LEU A 67 -4.28 -5.99 -2.50
C LEU A 67 -5.51 -6.59 -3.19
N TYR A 68 -5.31 -7.31 -4.29
CA TYR A 68 -6.38 -7.84 -5.14
C TYR A 68 -6.59 -9.34 -4.95
N SER A 69 -7.86 -9.74 -4.96
CA SER A 69 -8.26 -11.15 -5.04
C SER A 69 -8.50 -11.57 -6.49
N TYR A 70 -8.32 -12.86 -6.79
CA TYR A 70 -8.61 -13.41 -8.13
C TYR A 70 -10.05 -13.16 -8.59
N THR A 71 -11.00 -13.06 -7.66
CA THR A 71 -12.41 -12.77 -7.95
C THR A 71 -12.66 -11.32 -8.43
N GLU A 72 -11.72 -10.41 -8.19
CA GLU A 72 -11.81 -9.00 -8.64
C GLU A 72 -11.36 -8.82 -10.10
N GLY A 73 -10.90 -9.87 -10.79
CA GLY A 73 -10.44 -9.80 -12.19
C GLY A 73 -11.38 -9.07 -13.16
N PRO A 74 -12.71 -9.37 -13.16
CA PRO A 74 -13.66 -8.66 -14.02
C PRO A 74 -13.75 -7.15 -13.74
N GLU A 75 -13.41 -6.69 -12.54
CA GLU A 75 -13.47 -5.28 -12.18
C GLU A 75 -12.42 -4.44 -12.90
N PHE A 76 -11.25 -5.00 -13.23
CA PHE A 76 -10.21 -4.31 -14.00
C PHE A 76 -10.70 -3.87 -15.38
N LEU A 77 -11.43 -4.74 -16.08
CA LEU A 77 -12.00 -4.44 -17.38
C LEU A 77 -13.11 -3.40 -17.28
N LEU A 78 -13.90 -3.44 -16.21
CA LEU A 78 -14.94 -2.44 -15.95
C LEU A 78 -14.33 -1.06 -15.67
N ASN A 79 -13.23 -1.00 -14.91
CA ASN A 79 -12.50 0.23 -14.63
C ASN A 79 -11.96 0.86 -15.91
N ARG A 80 -11.32 0.03 -16.76
CA ARG A 80 -10.85 0.46 -18.08
C ARG A 80 -11.98 1.00 -18.94
N LYS A 81 -13.11 0.29 -19.01
CA LYS A 81 -14.27 0.72 -19.78
C LYS A 81 -14.80 2.08 -19.32
N CYS A 82 -14.93 2.30 -18.01
CA CYS A 82 -15.37 3.58 -17.45
C CYS A 82 -14.43 4.72 -17.84
N PHE A 83 -13.12 4.48 -17.83
CA PHE A 83 -12.13 5.46 -18.28
C PHE A 83 -12.24 5.74 -19.78
N GLU A 84 -12.25 4.71 -20.62
CA GLU A 84 -12.30 4.86 -22.08
C GLU A 84 -13.56 5.61 -22.55
N GLU A 85 -14.72 5.34 -21.93
CA GLU A 85 -15.97 6.03 -22.24
C GLU A 85 -15.87 7.53 -21.96
N ASP A 86 -15.30 7.95 -20.84
CA ASP A 86 -15.11 9.36 -20.50
C ASP A 86 -14.00 10.02 -21.33
N PHE A 87 -12.90 9.29 -21.52
CA PHE A 87 -11.72 9.75 -22.23
C PHE A 87 -12.02 10.06 -23.70
N ARG A 88 -12.76 9.19 -24.38
CA ARG A 88 -13.13 9.35 -25.81
C ARG A 88 -14.06 10.53 -26.08
N ILE A 89 -14.79 11.02 -25.09
CA ILE A 89 -15.64 12.22 -25.25
C ILE A 89 -14.76 13.44 -25.53
N HIS A 90 -13.60 13.49 -24.89
CA HIS A 90 -12.75 14.68 -24.84
C HIS A 90 -11.49 14.59 -25.69
N MET A 91 -10.95 13.38 -25.85
CA MET A 91 -9.72 13.08 -26.58
C MET A 91 -10.05 12.02 -27.64
N ARG A 92 -10.47 12.46 -28.82
CA ARG A 92 -10.72 11.55 -29.94
C ARG A 92 -9.37 11.11 -30.53
N ASP A 93 -9.22 9.80 -30.67
CA ASP A 93 -8.12 9.14 -31.41
C ASP A 93 -6.70 9.27 -30.83
N LYS A 94 -6.56 9.62 -29.55
CA LYS A 94 -5.27 9.58 -28.83
C LYS A 94 -5.26 8.49 -27.78
N LYS A 95 -4.06 8.00 -27.44
CA LYS A 95 -3.84 7.11 -26.28
C LYS A 95 -3.34 7.92 -25.09
N TRP A 96 -3.50 7.37 -23.87
CA TRP A 96 -2.99 8.00 -22.65
C TRP A 96 -1.50 8.34 -22.74
N PRO A 97 -0.60 7.42 -23.14
CA PRO A 97 0.83 7.72 -23.24
C PRO A 97 1.22 8.82 -24.25
N GLU A 98 0.34 9.15 -25.20
CA GLU A 98 0.61 10.12 -26.27
C GLU A 98 0.26 11.55 -25.87
N LEU A 99 -0.29 11.76 -24.67
CA LEU A 99 -0.71 13.07 -24.20
C LEU A 99 0.44 13.85 -23.56
N GLU A 100 0.33 15.16 -23.62
CA GLU A 100 1.21 16.05 -22.89
C GLU A 100 0.84 16.12 -21.40
N ARG A 101 1.80 16.50 -20.53
CA ARG A 101 1.57 16.64 -19.07
C ARG A 101 0.39 17.57 -18.75
N THR A 102 0.19 18.62 -19.54
CA THR A 102 -0.94 19.57 -19.40
C THR A 102 -2.28 18.90 -19.68
N GLN A 103 -2.34 18.01 -20.67
CA GLN A 103 -3.51 17.24 -21.05
C GLN A 103 -3.83 16.17 -20.00
N HIS A 104 -2.82 15.48 -19.48
CA HIS A 104 -2.97 14.59 -18.33
C HIS A 104 -3.58 15.30 -17.12
N ARG A 105 -3.00 16.44 -16.73
CA ARG A 105 -3.49 17.24 -15.60
C ARG A 105 -4.92 17.70 -15.80
N THR A 106 -5.25 18.17 -17.00
CA THR A 106 -6.60 18.64 -17.32
C THR A 106 -7.62 17.49 -17.28
N HIS A 107 -7.28 16.31 -17.78
CA HIS A 107 -8.17 15.16 -17.69
C HIS A 107 -8.34 14.68 -16.24
N ALA A 108 -7.26 14.63 -15.45
CA ALA A 108 -7.33 14.30 -14.03
C ALA A 108 -8.22 15.27 -13.23
N MET A 109 -8.14 16.58 -13.49
CA MET A 109 -9.02 17.57 -12.89
C MET A 109 -10.50 17.34 -13.24
N ARG A 110 -10.81 17.01 -14.50
CA ARG A 110 -12.19 16.69 -14.90
C ARG A 110 -12.74 15.43 -14.22
N LEU A 111 -11.90 14.41 -14.06
CA LEU A 111 -12.28 13.23 -13.28
C LEU A 111 -12.56 13.61 -11.82
N LEU A 112 -11.79 14.53 -11.24
CA LEU A 112 -12.04 15.04 -9.90
C LEU A 112 -13.37 15.79 -9.81
N ASP A 113 -13.66 16.69 -10.76
CA ASP A 113 -14.96 17.38 -10.86
C ASP A 113 -16.13 16.36 -11.00
N GLY A 114 -15.89 15.26 -11.71
CA GLY A 114 -16.85 14.18 -11.87
C GLY A 114 -17.17 13.41 -10.58
N LEU A 115 -16.31 13.46 -9.56
CA LEU A 115 -16.56 12.86 -8.25
C LEU A 115 -17.59 13.65 -7.44
N GLU A 116 -17.76 14.94 -7.70
CA GLU A 116 -18.71 15.82 -7.00
C GLU A 116 -20.18 15.59 -7.43
N VAL A 117 -20.42 14.73 -8.42
CA VAL A 117 -21.76 14.44 -8.93
C VAL A 117 -22.62 13.73 -7.88
N THR A 118 -23.85 14.23 -7.71
CA THR A 118 -24.84 13.69 -6.74
C THR A 118 -25.31 12.27 -7.05
N ALA A 119 -25.33 11.90 -8.34
CA ALA A 119 -25.74 10.57 -8.78
C ALA A 119 -24.67 9.52 -8.45
N ARG A 120 -24.95 8.67 -7.45
CA ARG A 120 -24.04 7.61 -6.96
C ARG A 120 -23.44 6.74 -8.08
N GLU A 121 -24.27 6.27 -9.02
CA GLU A 121 -23.78 5.43 -10.12
C GLU A 121 -22.78 6.17 -11.03
N LYS A 122 -23.01 7.46 -11.31
CA LYS A 122 -22.09 8.27 -12.11
C LYS A 122 -20.78 8.48 -11.36
N ARG A 123 -20.87 8.82 -10.07
CA ARG A 123 -19.71 8.98 -9.18
C ARG A 123 -18.87 7.70 -9.13
N LEU A 124 -19.51 6.52 -9.00
CA LEU A 124 -18.81 5.24 -9.02
C LEU A 124 -18.10 4.98 -10.35
N ARG A 125 -18.71 5.32 -11.49
CA ARG A 125 -18.03 5.19 -12.81
C ARG A 125 -16.79 6.07 -12.88
N VAL A 126 -16.86 7.30 -12.38
CA VAL A 126 -15.70 8.21 -12.34
C VAL A 126 -14.62 7.69 -11.38
N ALA A 127 -14.99 7.22 -10.20
CA ALA A 127 -14.05 6.60 -9.26
C ALA A 127 -13.36 5.37 -9.89
N ARG A 128 -14.10 4.55 -10.65
CA ARG A 128 -13.54 3.43 -11.41
C ARG A 128 -12.55 3.89 -12.50
N ALA A 129 -12.83 5.00 -13.18
CA ALA A 129 -11.91 5.58 -14.15
C ALA A 129 -10.61 6.07 -13.47
N ILE A 130 -10.72 6.74 -12.31
CA ILE A 130 -9.57 7.14 -11.50
C ILE A 130 -8.76 5.92 -11.04
N LEU A 131 -9.43 4.84 -10.63
CA LEU A 131 -8.77 3.59 -10.26
C LEU A 131 -7.99 3.00 -11.44
N TYR A 132 -8.54 3.02 -12.66
CA TYR A 132 -7.81 2.56 -13.84
C TYR A 132 -6.55 3.41 -14.11
N VAL A 133 -6.63 4.72 -13.94
CA VAL A 133 -5.47 5.64 -14.04
C VAL A 133 -4.44 5.28 -12.97
N ALA A 134 -4.86 5.12 -11.71
CA ALA A 134 -3.99 4.73 -10.61
C ALA A 134 -3.39 3.32 -10.78
N GLN A 135 -4.01 2.42 -11.55
CA GLN A 135 -3.48 1.10 -11.90
C GLN A 135 -2.42 1.14 -13.02
N GLY A 136 -2.02 2.32 -13.49
CA GLY A 136 -0.98 2.49 -14.51
C GLY A 136 -1.47 2.32 -15.95
N THR A 137 -2.77 2.50 -16.21
CA THR A 137 -3.33 2.48 -17.58
C THR A 137 -2.87 1.27 -18.41
N PHE A 138 -2.91 0.10 -17.77
CA PHE A 138 -2.28 -1.14 -18.28
C PHE A 138 -2.75 -1.57 -19.69
N GLY A 139 -3.92 -1.13 -20.15
CA GLY A 139 -4.42 -1.44 -21.48
C GLY A 139 -3.58 -0.85 -22.62
N GLU A 140 -2.78 0.18 -22.33
CA GLU A 140 -1.89 0.84 -23.30
C GLU A 140 -0.42 0.41 -23.16
N CYS A 141 -0.11 -0.46 -22.18
CA CYS A 141 1.25 -0.88 -21.87
C CYS A 141 1.60 -2.22 -22.53
N SER A 142 2.89 -2.40 -22.88
CA SER A 142 3.42 -3.62 -23.49
C SER A 142 4.23 -4.49 -22.51
N SER A 143 4.56 -3.96 -21.33
CA SER A 143 5.36 -4.68 -20.31
C SER A 143 4.96 -4.28 -18.89
N GLU A 144 5.28 -5.13 -17.90
CA GLU A 144 5.04 -4.82 -16.48
C GLU A 144 5.83 -3.60 -15.98
N ALA A 145 7.06 -3.44 -16.46
CA ALA A 145 7.89 -2.28 -16.11
C ALA A 145 7.26 -0.95 -16.59
N GLU A 146 6.63 -0.98 -17.77
CA GLU A 146 5.91 0.18 -18.30
C GLU A 146 4.66 0.49 -17.47
N VAL A 147 3.90 -0.53 -17.05
CA VAL A 147 2.76 -0.34 -16.13
C VAL A 147 3.21 0.27 -14.81
N GLN A 148 4.32 -0.19 -14.24
CA GLN A 148 4.87 0.36 -13.01
C GLN A 148 5.28 1.83 -13.17
N ALA A 149 5.94 2.17 -14.27
CA ALA A 149 6.33 3.55 -14.57
C ALA A 149 5.11 4.48 -14.72
N TRP A 150 4.08 4.04 -15.46
CA TRP A 150 2.84 4.79 -15.61
C TRP A 150 2.04 4.88 -14.31
N MET A 151 1.96 3.81 -13.53
CA MET A 151 1.33 3.82 -12.22
C MET A 151 1.98 4.86 -11.31
N ARG A 152 3.32 4.89 -11.25
CA ARG A 152 4.05 5.90 -10.48
C ARG A 152 3.75 7.31 -10.95
N TYR A 153 3.87 7.58 -12.25
CA TYR A 153 3.57 8.89 -12.83
C TYR A 153 2.12 9.33 -12.55
N ASN A 154 1.16 8.43 -12.79
CA ASN A 154 -0.26 8.69 -12.62
C ASN A 154 -0.62 8.95 -11.15
N VAL A 155 -0.03 8.23 -10.19
CA VAL A 155 -0.26 8.49 -8.77
C VAL A 155 0.21 9.88 -8.37
N PHE A 156 1.42 10.30 -8.79
CA PHE A 156 1.88 11.66 -8.50
C PHE A 156 1.01 12.71 -9.18
N LEU A 157 0.54 12.47 -10.40
CA LEU A 157 -0.43 13.34 -11.07
C LEU A 157 -1.75 13.47 -10.28
N LEU A 158 -2.29 12.35 -9.81
CA LEU A 158 -3.54 12.33 -9.02
C LEU A 158 -3.36 13.07 -7.68
N LEU A 159 -2.22 12.91 -7.04
CA LEU A 159 -1.87 13.65 -5.83
C LEU A 159 -1.73 15.15 -6.11
N GLU A 160 -1.10 15.54 -7.23
CA GLU A 160 -0.90 16.93 -7.67
C GLU A 160 -2.23 17.68 -7.85
N VAL A 161 -3.29 16.99 -8.31
CA VAL A 161 -4.62 17.58 -8.47
C VAL A 161 -5.49 17.51 -7.22
N GLY A 162 -5.02 16.90 -6.12
CA GLY A 162 -5.76 16.83 -4.86
C GLY A 162 -6.73 15.65 -4.74
N THR A 163 -6.54 14.59 -5.53
CA THR A 163 -7.46 13.42 -5.57
C THR A 163 -7.62 12.76 -4.20
N PHE A 164 -6.55 12.69 -3.39
CA PHE A 164 -6.59 12.01 -2.10
C PHE A 164 -7.61 12.65 -1.13
N ASN A 165 -7.65 13.99 -1.07
CA ASN A 165 -8.59 14.71 -0.20
C ASN A 165 -10.05 14.43 -0.60
N ALA A 166 -10.36 14.48 -1.89
CA ALA A 166 -11.69 14.13 -2.38
C ALA A 166 -12.07 12.67 -2.06
N LEU A 167 -11.12 11.74 -2.12
CA LEU A 167 -11.36 10.35 -1.74
C LEU A 167 -11.61 10.17 -0.24
N VAL A 168 -10.95 10.95 0.62
CA VAL A 168 -11.20 10.95 2.08
C VAL A 168 -12.65 11.36 2.35
N GLU A 169 -13.12 12.44 1.73
CA GLU A 169 -14.50 12.91 1.87
C GLU A 169 -15.52 11.86 1.40
N LEU A 170 -15.29 11.28 0.21
CA LEU A 170 -16.17 10.23 -0.32
C LEU A 170 -16.14 8.95 0.52
N LEU A 171 -14.98 8.57 1.05
CA LEU A 171 -14.86 7.43 1.94
C LEU A 171 -15.70 7.65 3.19
N ASN A 172 -15.62 8.84 3.79
CA ASN A 172 -16.44 9.14 4.96
C ASN A 172 -17.95 9.08 4.64
N MET A 173 -18.37 9.60 3.49
CA MET A 173 -19.77 9.48 3.05
C MET A 173 -20.23 8.02 2.92
N GLU A 174 -19.37 7.13 2.39
CA GLU A 174 -19.72 5.71 2.24
C GLU A 174 -19.62 4.93 3.57
N ILE A 175 -18.77 5.35 4.52
CA ILE A 175 -18.75 4.79 5.88
C ILE A 175 -20.09 5.02 6.59
N ASP A 176 -20.71 6.18 6.37
CA ASP A 176 -21.98 6.58 6.99
C ASP A 176 -23.23 6.16 6.19
N ASN A 177 -23.04 5.40 5.10
CA ASN A 177 -24.12 4.89 4.27
C ASN A 177 -24.95 3.80 4.98
N SER A 178 -25.94 4.24 5.76
CA SER A 178 -26.83 3.38 6.56
C SER A 178 -27.66 2.38 5.73
N ALA A 179 -27.93 2.70 4.46
CA ALA A 179 -28.66 1.81 3.55
C ALA A 179 -27.83 0.58 3.18
N ALA A 180 -26.50 0.73 3.02
CA ALA A 180 -25.59 -0.38 2.76
C ALA A 180 -25.51 -1.32 3.98
N CYS A 181 -25.38 -0.75 5.18
CA CYS A 181 -25.43 -1.51 6.43
C CYS A 181 -26.74 -2.31 6.57
N SER A 182 -27.88 -1.63 6.44
CA SER A 182 -29.20 -2.25 6.57
C SER A 182 -29.43 -3.37 5.56
N SER A 183 -28.85 -3.27 4.37
CA SER A 183 -28.92 -4.30 3.34
C SER A 183 -28.03 -5.49 3.66
N ALA A 184 -26.83 -5.25 4.18
CA ALA A 184 -25.86 -6.28 4.50
C ALA A 184 -26.28 -7.16 5.67
N VAL A 185 -26.82 -6.58 6.74
CA VAL A 185 -27.26 -7.32 7.94
C VAL A 185 -28.38 -8.32 7.63
N ARG A 186 -29.17 -8.06 6.58
CA ARG A 186 -30.27 -8.93 6.15
C ARG A 186 -29.84 -10.06 5.21
N LYS A 187 -28.60 -10.05 4.72
CA LYS A 187 -28.11 -11.06 3.76
C LYS A 187 -27.46 -12.23 4.50
N PRO A 188 -27.78 -13.49 4.13
CA PRO A 188 -27.12 -14.68 4.71
C PRO A 188 -25.61 -14.72 4.45
N ALA A 189 -25.16 -14.13 3.34
CA ALA A 189 -23.77 -13.99 2.98
C ALA A 189 -23.54 -12.63 2.32
N ILE A 190 -22.44 -11.98 2.69
CA ILE A 190 -22.01 -10.69 2.14
C ILE A 190 -21.09 -10.97 0.96
N SER A 191 -21.35 -10.28 -0.15
CA SER A 191 -20.65 -10.43 -1.41
C SER A 191 -19.81 -9.20 -1.75
N LEU A 192 -18.94 -9.33 -2.75
CA LEU A 192 -18.25 -8.18 -3.35
C LEU A 192 -19.25 -7.15 -3.90
N ALA A 193 -20.43 -7.51 -4.38
CA ALA A 193 -21.35 -6.47 -4.88
C ALA A 193 -21.75 -5.45 -3.78
N ASP A 194 -21.72 -5.86 -2.50
CA ASP A 194 -22.25 -5.11 -1.36
C ASP A 194 -21.39 -3.92 -0.90
N SER A 195 -20.13 -3.87 -1.32
CA SER A 195 -19.17 -2.85 -0.88
C SER A 195 -18.32 -2.30 -2.03
N THR A 196 -18.91 -2.26 -3.22
CA THR A 196 -18.20 -1.87 -4.45
C THR A 196 -17.61 -0.47 -4.36
N ASP A 197 -18.37 0.54 -3.91
CA ASP A 197 -17.88 1.91 -3.74
C ASP A 197 -16.68 1.95 -2.78
N LEU A 198 -16.82 1.35 -1.59
CA LEU A 198 -15.74 1.25 -0.60
C LEU A 198 -14.49 0.57 -1.17
N ARG A 199 -14.64 -0.56 -1.89
CA ARG A 199 -13.49 -1.25 -2.49
C ARG A 199 -12.77 -0.39 -3.51
N VAL A 200 -13.51 0.32 -4.37
CA VAL A 200 -12.92 1.18 -5.40
C VAL A 200 -12.14 2.31 -4.72
N LEU A 201 -12.75 3.02 -3.76
CA LEU A 201 -12.10 4.10 -3.01
C LEU A 201 -10.84 3.61 -2.29
N LEU A 202 -10.95 2.52 -1.51
CA LEU A 202 -9.82 1.96 -0.75
C LEU A 202 -8.70 1.47 -1.65
N ASN A 203 -9.00 0.89 -2.83
CA ASN A 203 -7.97 0.48 -3.78
C ASN A 203 -7.20 1.70 -4.32
N ILE A 204 -7.89 2.81 -4.67
CA ILE A 204 -7.21 4.02 -5.16
C ILE A 204 -6.31 4.58 -4.06
N MET A 205 -6.84 4.72 -2.85
CA MET A 205 -6.09 5.26 -1.71
C MET A 205 -4.89 4.40 -1.35
N TYR A 206 -5.04 3.07 -1.39
CA TYR A 206 -3.93 2.13 -1.20
C TYR A 206 -2.85 2.32 -2.25
N LEU A 207 -3.20 2.37 -3.53
CA LEU A 207 -2.23 2.57 -4.61
C LEU A 207 -1.50 3.90 -4.47
N ILE A 208 -2.20 4.97 -4.05
CA ILE A 208 -1.57 6.27 -3.77
C ILE A 208 -0.56 6.14 -2.61
N VAL A 209 -1.00 5.64 -1.46
CA VAL A 209 -0.15 5.53 -0.26
C VAL A 209 1.05 4.61 -0.51
N GLU A 210 0.85 3.46 -1.14
CA GLU A 210 1.91 2.50 -1.45
C GLU A 210 2.96 3.11 -2.38
N THR A 211 2.51 3.69 -3.50
CA THR A 211 3.40 4.23 -4.53
C THR A 211 4.17 5.46 -4.03
N VAL A 212 3.51 6.32 -3.24
CA VAL A 212 4.13 7.51 -2.64
C VAL A 212 4.99 7.15 -1.44
N ARG A 213 4.87 5.97 -0.82
CA ARG A 213 5.86 5.51 0.19
C ARG A 213 7.14 5.03 -0.47
N GLN A 214 7.06 4.29 -1.58
CA GLN A 214 8.23 3.71 -2.24
C GLN A 214 9.15 4.77 -2.87
N GLU A 215 10.35 4.93 -2.34
CA GLU A 215 11.37 5.85 -2.86
C GLU A 215 12.09 5.23 -4.06
N ALA A 216 12.44 6.05 -5.05
CA ALA A 216 13.18 5.60 -6.22
C ALA A 216 14.29 6.60 -6.55
N ASP A 217 15.47 6.09 -6.89
CA ASP A 217 16.67 6.91 -7.15
C ASP A 217 16.47 7.95 -8.26
N GLY A 218 15.56 7.66 -9.20
CA GLY A 218 15.20 8.54 -10.32
C GLY A 218 14.08 9.55 -10.04
N ASP A 219 13.61 9.68 -8.80
CA ASP A 219 12.52 10.60 -8.48
C ASP A 219 12.90 12.07 -8.68
N LYS A 220 12.00 12.80 -9.34
CA LYS A 220 12.11 14.26 -9.51
C LYS A 220 12.08 14.97 -8.15
N PRO A 221 12.75 16.12 -7.99
CA PRO A 221 12.70 16.89 -6.75
C PRO A 221 11.27 17.30 -6.39
N GLU A 222 10.42 17.59 -7.38
CA GLU A 222 8.97 17.82 -7.20
C GLU A 222 8.29 16.65 -6.49
N TRP A 223 8.57 15.41 -6.91
CA TRP A 223 7.95 14.20 -6.33
C TRP A 223 8.45 13.91 -4.92
N LYS A 224 9.72 14.21 -4.63
CA LYS A 224 10.28 14.12 -3.27
C LYS A 224 9.59 15.12 -2.33
N SER A 225 9.39 16.36 -2.78
CA SER A 225 8.66 17.38 -2.02
C SER A 225 7.19 17.00 -1.81
N MET A 226 6.49 16.58 -2.87
CA MET A 226 5.10 16.12 -2.76
C MET A 226 4.94 14.94 -1.80
N ARG A 227 5.89 14.00 -1.79
CA ARG A 227 5.91 12.89 -0.84
C ARG A 227 6.04 13.37 0.60
N GLN A 228 6.96 14.29 0.88
CA GLN A 228 7.11 14.86 2.22
C GLN A 228 5.84 15.59 2.67
N THR A 229 5.25 16.39 1.79
CA THR A 229 3.95 17.04 2.06
C THR A 229 2.86 16.01 2.34
N PHE A 230 2.72 14.98 1.50
CA PHE A 230 1.72 13.95 1.67
C PHE A 230 1.91 13.14 2.97
N ARG A 231 3.16 12.81 3.33
CA ARG A 231 3.47 12.16 4.62
C ARG A 231 3.03 13.02 5.81
N ALA A 232 3.31 14.33 5.76
CA ALA A 232 2.86 15.27 6.79
C ALA A 232 1.33 15.37 6.85
N GLU A 233 0.67 15.41 5.70
CA GLU A 233 -0.80 15.41 5.58
C GLU A 233 -1.43 14.14 6.18
N LEU A 234 -0.86 12.95 5.94
CA LEU A 234 -1.36 11.69 6.52
C LEU A 234 -1.32 11.67 8.06
N GLY A 235 -0.32 12.32 8.65
CA GLY A 235 -0.19 12.47 10.11
C GLY A 235 -1.00 13.63 10.68
N ALA A 236 -1.41 14.58 9.85
CA ALA A 236 -2.21 15.74 10.24
C ALA A 236 -3.71 15.40 10.28
N PRO A 237 -4.51 16.21 10.99
CA PRO A 237 -5.96 16.13 10.90
C PRO A 237 -6.45 16.41 9.48
N LEU A 238 -7.02 15.40 8.81
CA LEU A 238 -7.50 15.51 7.43
C LEU A 238 -9.02 15.67 7.34
N TYR A 239 -9.75 14.97 8.20
CA TYR A 239 -11.20 14.98 8.22
C TYR A 239 -11.70 14.90 9.66
N ASN A 240 -12.74 15.67 10.01
CA ASN A 240 -13.29 15.74 11.38
C ASN A 240 -12.24 16.00 12.49
N ASN A 241 -11.16 16.72 12.18
CA ASN A 241 -10.03 16.94 13.10
C ASN A 241 -9.29 15.67 13.55
N GLU A 242 -9.38 14.58 12.79
CA GLU A 242 -8.66 13.34 13.05
C GLU A 242 -7.74 12.95 11.88
N PRO A 243 -6.58 12.31 12.16
CA PRO A 243 -5.74 11.73 11.11
C PRO A 243 -6.45 10.63 10.33
N PHE A 244 -6.02 10.41 9.08
CA PHE A 244 -6.63 9.40 8.21
C PHE A 244 -6.61 7.98 8.81
N SER A 245 -5.53 7.64 9.53
CA SER A 245 -5.40 6.36 10.24
C SER A 245 -6.48 6.16 11.31
N VAL A 246 -6.91 7.22 11.99
CA VAL A 246 -7.98 7.16 13.00
C VAL A 246 -9.33 6.87 12.34
N MET A 247 -9.63 7.50 11.20
CA MET A 247 -10.85 7.20 10.43
C MET A 247 -10.89 5.72 10.00
N LEU A 248 -9.78 5.18 9.48
CA LEU A 248 -9.69 3.76 9.10
C LEU A 248 -9.84 2.84 10.31
N PHE A 249 -9.25 3.19 11.45
CA PHE A 249 -9.43 2.44 12.69
C PHE A 249 -10.90 2.49 13.19
N GLY A 250 -11.59 3.61 12.96
CA GLY A 250 -13.03 3.74 13.16
C GLY A 250 -13.83 2.72 12.34
N MET A 251 -13.45 2.49 11.08
CA MET A 251 -14.08 1.44 10.26
C MET A 251 -13.88 0.04 10.85
N VAL A 252 -12.68 -0.27 11.36
CA VAL A 252 -12.38 -1.54 12.04
C VAL A 252 -13.30 -1.73 13.24
N THR A 253 -13.42 -0.71 14.09
CA THR A 253 -14.28 -0.75 15.28
C THR A 253 -15.76 -0.94 14.93
N LYS A 254 -16.25 -0.23 13.91
CA LYS A 254 -17.64 -0.33 13.42
C LYS A 254 -17.96 -1.72 12.85
N PHE A 255 -16.99 -2.36 12.20
CA PHE A 255 -17.13 -3.74 11.73
C PHE A 255 -17.11 -4.75 12.88
N CYS A 256 -16.15 -4.66 13.80
CA CYS A 256 -16.03 -5.58 14.94
C CYS A 256 -17.27 -5.56 15.85
N SER A 257 -17.96 -4.42 15.93
CA SER A 257 -19.23 -4.29 16.65
C SER A 257 -20.46 -4.79 15.88
N GLY A 258 -20.29 -5.30 14.66
CA GLY A 258 -21.37 -5.82 13.82
C GLY A 258 -22.22 -4.76 13.12
N HIS A 259 -21.89 -3.47 13.26
CA HIS A 259 -22.65 -2.36 12.68
C HIS A 259 -22.32 -2.10 11.20
N ALA A 260 -21.30 -2.74 10.64
CA ALA A 260 -20.93 -2.58 9.24
C ALA A 260 -20.29 -3.84 8.66
N PRO A 261 -21.00 -4.98 8.62
CA PRO A 261 -20.40 -6.25 8.22
C PRO A 261 -20.01 -6.30 6.73
N HIS A 262 -20.46 -5.33 5.93
CA HIS A 262 -20.12 -5.20 4.50
C HIS A 262 -18.76 -4.56 4.23
N PHE A 263 -18.12 -3.96 5.24
CA PHE A 263 -16.82 -3.32 5.02
C PHE A 263 -15.79 -4.34 4.50
N PRO A 264 -15.03 -3.99 3.45
CA PRO A 264 -14.01 -4.87 2.88
C PRO A 264 -12.79 -4.88 3.80
N MET A 265 -12.89 -5.59 4.93
CA MET A 265 -11.96 -5.45 6.06
C MET A 265 -10.50 -5.70 5.69
N LYS A 266 -10.24 -6.64 4.78
CA LYS A 266 -8.88 -6.86 4.24
C LYS A 266 -8.28 -5.56 3.71
N LYS A 267 -8.99 -4.82 2.84
CA LYS A 267 -8.50 -3.56 2.25
C LYS A 267 -8.39 -2.43 3.27
N VAL A 268 -9.31 -2.37 4.24
CA VAL A 268 -9.27 -1.39 5.33
C VAL A 268 -8.02 -1.62 6.19
N LEU A 269 -7.77 -2.85 6.61
CA LEU A 269 -6.58 -3.22 7.38
C LEU A 269 -5.33 -2.94 6.56
N LEU A 270 -5.33 -3.34 5.29
CA LEU A 270 -4.22 -3.14 4.38
C LEU A 270 -3.84 -1.65 4.28
N LEU A 271 -4.83 -0.80 4.03
CA LEU A 271 -4.60 0.64 3.96
C LEU A 271 -4.19 1.23 5.31
N LEU A 272 -4.81 0.79 6.41
CA LEU A 272 -4.51 1.28 7.75
C LEU A 272 -3.04 1.09 8.11
N TRP A 273 -2.49 -0.11 7.91
CA TRP A 273 -1.08 -0.35 8.25
C TRP A 273 -0.16 0.44 7.34
N LYS A 274 -0.45 0.54 6.04
CA LYS A 274 0.32 1.36 5.10
C LYS A 274 0.32 2.84 5.48
N THR A 275 -0.83 3.38 5.89
CA THR A 275 -0.95 4.76 6.37
C THR A 275 -0.13 4.98 7.64
N VAL A 276 -0.19 4.04 8.60
CA VAL A 276 0.62 4.13 9.83
C VAL A 276 2.10 4.10 9.51
N LEU A 277 2.56 3.21 8.63
CA LEU A 277 3.97 3.18 8.18
C LEU A 277 4.37 4.49 7.49
N GLY A 278 3.57 4.95 6.53
CA GLY A 278 3.85 6.19 5.78
C GLY A 278 3.87 7.45 6.66
N ALA A 279 3.10 7.48 7.74
CA ALA A 279 3.11 8.58 8.72
C ALA A 279 4.27 8.45 9.73
N ALA A 280 4.70 7.24 10.08
CA ALA A 280 5.70 6.97 11.13
C ALA A 280 7.17 7.17 10.69
N GLU A 281 7.47 7.19 9.39
CA GLU A 281 8.83 7.41 8.86
C GLU A 281 9.46 8.76 9.28
N HIS A 282 8.71 9.65 9.95
CA HIS A 282 9.19 10.95 10.43
C HIS A 282 9.82 10.94 11.84
N HIS A 283 9.94 9.78 12.50
CA HIS A 283 10.52 9.69 13.86
C HIS A 283 11.97 9.18 13.91
N VAL A 284 12.76 9.49 12.88
CA VAL A 284 14.21 9.65 13.07
C VAL A 284 14.49 11.14 12.94
N PRO A 285 14.55 11.91 14.06
CA PRO A 285 15.23 13.18 14.00
C PRO A 285 16.64 12.90 13.52
N ASP A 286 17.03 13.57 12.45
CA ASP A 286 18.39 13.59 11.92
C ASP A 286 19.30 14.24 12.97
N CYS A 287 19.58 13.51 14.05
CA CYS A 287 20.32 13.98 15.22
C CYS A 287 21.83 13.72 15.07
N GLY A 288 22.29 13.35 13.87
CA GLY A 288 23.69 13.02 13.60
C GLY A 288 24.52 14.18 13.06
N ASP A 289 23.96 15.00 12.16
CA ASP A 289 24.80 15.91 11.36
C ASP A 289 24.75 17.38 11.80
N SER A 290 23.65 17.82 12.43
CA SER A 290 23.55 19.22 12.89
C SER A 290 24.35 19.49 14.17
N VAL A 291 24.52 18.51 15.07
CA VAL A 291 25.27 18.70 16.32
C VAL A 291 26.79 18.70 16.10
N ILE A 292 27.27 17.92 15.11
CA ILE A 292 28.70 17.86 14.79
C ILE A 292 29.15 19.15 14.07
N LEU A 293 28.30 19.75 13.24
CA LEU A 293 28.58 21.03 12.59
C LEU A 293 28.55 22.23 13.57
N GLU A 294 27.64 22.26 14.55
CA GLU A 294 27.66 23.30 15.59
C GLU A 294 28.87 23.18 16.53
N MET A 295 29.31 21.97 16.87
CA MET A 295 30.52 21.78 17.69
C MET A 295 31.80 22.16 16.94
N HIS A 296 31.88 21.93 15.62
CA HIS A 296 33.02 22.38 14.82
C HIS A 296 33.00 23.89 14.58
N ALA A 297 31.84 24.51 14.34
CA ALA A 297 31.72 25.96 14.18
C ALA A 297 31.98 26.73 15.48
N GLY A 298 31.55 26.20 16.64
CA GLY A 298 31.84 26.76 17.96
C GLY A 298 33.32 26.69 18.34
N ARG A 299 34.03 25.64 17.91
CA ARG A 299 35.47 25.49 18.17
C ARG A 299 36.35 26.40 17.33
N VAL A 300 35.94 26.72 16.10
CA VAL A 300 36.64 27.69 15.24
C VAL A 300 36.38 29.13 15.70
N ARG A 301 35.17 29.44 16.19
CA ARG A 301 34.84 30.78 16.68
C ARG A 301 35.52 31.11 18.03
N GLY A 302 35.74 30.12 18.89
CA GLY A 302 36.49 30.29 20.15
C GLY A 302 38.02 30.37 20.00
N ALA A 303 38.59 29.93 18.87
CA ALA A 303 40.02 30.04 18.60
C ALA A 303 40.40 31.38 17.93
N ALA A 304 39.47 32.03 17.23
CA ALA A 304 39.74 33.29 16.54
C ALA A 304 39.64 34.55 17.44
N GLU A 305 39.08 34.45 18.65
CA GLU A 305 38.98 35.58 19.58
C GLU A 305 40.19 35.73 20.53
N HIS A 306 41.16 34.81 20.48
CA HIS A 306 42.34 34.85 21.36
C HIS A 306 43.68 35.12 20.63
N GLU A 307 43.64 35.38 19.32
CA GLU A 307 44.81 35.63 18.47
C GLU A 307 44.60 36.85 17.56
N GLY A 308 44.24 37.98 18.18
CA GLY A 308 43.92 39.22 17.45
C GLY A 308 44.18 40.47 18.28
N ARG A 309 45.33 40.52 18.97
CA ARG A 309 45.80 41.76 19.59
C ARG A 309 47.32 41.81 19.64
N GLU A 310 47.95 41.97 18.49
CA GLU A 310 49.24 42.67 18.38
C GLU A 310 49.54 43.01 16.90
N GLU A 311 50.04 44.23 16.70
CA GLU A 311 50.66 44.79 15.49
C GLU A 311 49.73 45.07 14.28
N GLY A 312 49.74 46.23 13.63
CA GLY A 312 50.76 47.27 13.52
C GLY A 312 50.98 47.59 12.05
N ASP A 313 50.32 48.65 11.58
CA ASP A 313 50.68 49.58 10.49
C ASP A 313 51.65 49.13 9.36
N ALA A 314 51.17 49.08 8.11
CA ALA A 314 51.86 49.61 6.91
C ALA A 314 51.14 49.28 5.58
N GLY A 315 50.83 50.35 4.81
CA GLY A 315 51.37 50.52 3.45
C GLY A 315 50.93 49.62 2.28
N ALA A 316 50.04 50.20 1.45
CA ALA A 316 50.17 50.39 0.00
C ALA A 316 50.41 49.23 -1.01
N ALA A 317 49.69 49.38 -2.14
CA ALA A 317 50.08 49.10 -3.54
C ALA A 317 49.60 47.78 -4.23
N ALA A 318 48.69 48.00 -5.19
CA ALA A 318 48.81 47.70 -6.63
C ALA A 318 48.83 46.25 -7.19
N ALA A 319 47.98 46.10 -8.23
CA ALA A 319 48.23 45.48 -9.54
C ALA A 319 48.00 43.96 -9.77
N ALA A 320 47.01 43.71 -10.63
CA ALA A 320 47.07 42.98 -11.91
C ALA A 320 47.34 41.46 -11.99
N GLY A 321 46.41 40.76 -12.65
CA GLY A 321 46.69 39.92 -13.83
C GLY A 321 46.64 38.39 -13.67
N GLY A 322 46.01 37.72 -14.66
CA GLY A 322 46.52 36.43 -15.16
C GLY A 322 45.54 35.24 -15.29
N GLN A 323 45.19 34.96 -16.54
CA GLN A 323 44.66 33.74 -17.22
C GLN A 323 44.63 32.33 -16.53
N HIS A 324 43.46 31.66 -16.62
CA HIS A 324 43.06 30.37 -17.27
C HIS A 324 44.12 29.32 -17.77
N PRO A 325 43.72 28.08 -18.20
CA PRO A 325 43.16 26.88 -17.55
C PRO A 325 44.05 25.61 -17.70
N GLY A 326 43.63 24.45 -17.17
CA GLY A 326 44.16 23.14 -17.60
C GLY A 326 43.51 21.91 -16.92
N ASP A 327 42.80 21.10 -17.72
CA ASP A 327 42.54 19.65 -17.57
C ASP A 327 43.49 18.93 -18.58
N PRO A 328 43.92 17.64 -18.43
CA PRO A 328 43.01 16.49 -18.68
C PRO A 328 43.37 15.07 -18.08
N GLU A 329 42.38 14.17 -18.22
CA GLU A 329 42.40 12.73 -18.60
C GLU A 329 43.07 11.58 -17.81
N HIS A 330 42.29 10.48 -17.76
CA HIS A 330 42.58 9.02 -17.91
C HIS A 330 42.08 8.15 -16.73
N ALA A 331 41.65 6.88 -16.84
CA ALA A 331 41.04 5.99 -17.85
C ALA A 331 41.01 4.57 -17.21
N GLY A 332 40.01 3.73 -17.56
CA GLY A 332 40.04 2.26 -17.42
C GLY A 332 39.40 1.69 -16.14
N GLY A 333 38.67 0.57 -16.14
CA GLY A 333 38.35 -0.41 -17.18
C GLY A 333 37.34 -1.45 -16.66
N LEU A 334 36.60 -2.07 -17.59
CA LEU A 334 35.75 -3.25 -17.41
C LEU A 334 36.58 -4.51 -17.10
N PRO A 335 35.97 -5.60 -16.58
CA PRO A 335 35.52 -6.65 -17.51
C PRO A 335 34.18 -7.31 -17.10
N ALA A 336 33.70 -8.15 -18.03
CA ALA A 336 32.34 -8.63 -18.16
C ALA A 336 32.14 -10.12 -17.78
N ARG A 337 30.85 -10.48 -17.67
CA ARG A 337 30.18 -11.79 -17.89
C ARG A 337 30.15 -12.81 -16.75
N LEU A 338 28.93 -13.17 -16.33
CA LEU A 338 28.39 -14.50 -16.59
C LEU A 338 26.86 -14.47 -16.75
N ARG A 339 26.37 -15.14 -17.80
CA ARG A 339 24.95 -15.33 -18.12
C ARG A 339 24.38 -16.48 -17.27
N LEU A 340 23.24 -16.27 -16.64
CA LEU A 340 22.32 -17.35 -16.27
C LEU A 340 20.89 -16.97 -16.71
N ARG A 341 20.24 -17.92 -17.39
CA ARG A 341 18.87 -17.82 -17.92
C ARG A 341 17.86 -17.82 -16.76
N PRO A 342 16.75 -17.07 -16.83
CA PRO A 342 15.71 -17.14 -15.81
C PRO A 342 14.82 -18.37 -15.99
N HIS A 343 14.49 -18.98 -14.85
CA HIS A 343 13.56 -20.10 -14.73
C HIS A 343 12.14 -19.62 -15.05
N ARG A 344 11.53 -20.31 -16.02
CA ARG A 344 10.23 -20.03 -16.63
C ARG A 344 9.14 -20.70 -15.80
N ALA A 345 8.49 -20.00 -14.87
CA ALA A 345 7.25 -20.45 -14.20
C ALA A 345 6.58 -19.33 -13.37
N ALA A 346 6.18 -18.23 -13.99
CA ALA A 346 5.24 -17.26 -13.39
C ALA A 346 4.41 -16.47 -14.43
N ALA A 347 4.59 -16.76 -15.73
CA ALA A 347 4.11 -15.91 -16.82
C ALA A 347 2.71 -16.27 -17.37
N GLU A 348 1.92 -17.09 -16.66
CA GLU A 348 0.61 -17.56 -17.16
C GLU A 348 -0.51 -17.29 -16.15
N ALA A 349 -0.72 -16.01 -15.77
CA ALA A 349 -1.93 -15.61 -15.04
C ALA A 349 -2.35 -14.14 -15.26
N TRP A 350 -1.86 -13.48 -16.31
CA TRP A 350 -2.41 -12.20 -16.78
C TRP A 350 -3.31 -12.48 -17.99
N PRO A 351 -4.45 -11.79 -18.19
CA PRO A 351 -5.38 -12.11 -19.28
C PRO A 351 -4.82 -11.66 -20.63
N GLN A 352 -3.81 -12.37 -21.12
CA GLN A 352 -3.44 -12.40 -22.52
C GLN A 352 -4.28 -13.47 -23.21
N ARG A 353 -5.48 -13.09 -23.67
CA ARG A 353 -6.16 -13.61 -24.87
C ARG A 353 -7.58 -13.07 -24.97
N ALA A 354 -7.72 -11.96 -25.70
CA ALA A 354 -8.92 -11.66 -26.46
C ALA A 354 -8.52 -10.91 -27.74
N GLN A 355 -7.66 -11.52 -28.53
CA GLN A 355 -7.65 -11.32 -29.98
C GLN A 355 -8.00 -12.69 -30.58
N GLY A 356 -9.25 -12.82 -31.01
CA GLY A 356 -9.70 -13.88 -31.90
C GLY A 356 -10.02 -13.25 -33.26
N PRO A 357 -9.75 -13.93 -34.38
CA PRO A 357 -9.90 -13.38 -35.72
C PRO A 357 -11.35 -13.53 -36.20
N HIS A 358 -11.94 -12.46 -36.73
CA HIS A 358 -12.62 -12.40 -38.03
C HIS A 358 -13.22 -11.02 -38.27
#